data_AF-A0A9E6CQT0-F1
#
_entry.id   AF-A0A9E6CQT0-F1
#
_cell.length_a   1.000
_cell.length_b   1.000
_cell.length_c   1.000
_cell.angle_alpha   90.00
_cell.angle_beta   90.00
_cell.angle_gamma   90.00
#
_symmetry.space_group_name_H-M   'P 1'
#
loop_
_entity.id
_entity.type
_entity.pdbx_description
1 polymer ?
#
loop_
_entity_poly.entity_id
_entity_poly.type
_entity_poly.pdbx_seq_one_letter_code
_entity_poly.pdbx_strand_id
1 'polypeptide(L)' 'MGQGSGQGLGRGGGRGRNSGAGYSIGGYCVCAKCGAKIAHQQGVPCTNQKCPQCGTTMIREELLNDSRVKSSV' A
#
# COMPACT_ATOMS: atom_id res chain seq x y z
N MET A 1 13.65 47.78 31.41
CA MET A 1 12.40 47.71 30.61
C MET A 1 12.81 47.61 29.15
N GLY A 2 12.59 46.48 28.49
CA GLY A 2 12.95 46.29 27.07
C GLY A 2 12.84 44.84 26.62
N GLN A 3 11.91 44.60 25.68
CA GLN A 3 11.95 43.67 24.52
C GLN A 3 12.31 42.20 24.80
N GLY A 4 11.58 41.16 24.42
CA GLY A 4 10.53 40.94 23.41
C GLY A 4 10.40 39.41 23.21
N SER A 5 9.66 38.98 22.17
CA SER A 5 9.48 37.60 21.68
C SER A 5 8.58 36.67 22.53
N GLY A 6 7.58 35.96 22.00
CA GLY A 6 7.17 35.76 20.62
C GLY A 6 5.72 35.25 20.58
N GLN A 7 4.92 35.88 19.71
CA GLN A 7 3.64 35.37 19.24
C GLN A 7 3.88 34.08 18.45
N GLY A 8 3.02 33.08 18.63
CA GLY A 8 3.12 31.85 17.86
C GLY A 8 2.05 30.80 18.16
N LEU A 9 0.78 31.20 18.28
CA LEU A 9 -0.30 30.25 18.00
C LEU A 9 -0.18 29.85 16.52
N GLY A 10 0.26 28.62 16.26
CA GLY A 10 0.49 28.20 14.89
C GLY A 10 0.72 26.70 14.75
N ARG A 11 -0.33 26.05 14.23
CA ARG A 11 -0.24 24.98 13.22
C ARG A 11 0.03 23.56 13.74
N GLY A 12 -1.10 22.86 13.87
CA GLY A 12 -1.33 21.75 12.95
C GLY A 12 -0.88 20.39 13.44
N GLY A 13 -1.83 19.63 13.99
CA GLY A 13 -2.29 18.37 13.39
C GLY A 13 -1.27 17.52 12.62
N GLY A 14 -0.09 17.26 13.16
CA GLY A 14 0.85 16.30 12.60
C GLY A 14 0.37 14.88 12.89
N ARG A 15 -0.57 14.39 12.08
CA ARG A 15 -0.92 12.96 11.96
C ARG A 15 0.31 12.22 11.42
N GLY A 16 1.32 12.07 12.26
CA GLY A 16 2.60 11.44 11.95
C GLY A 16 2.73 10.12 12.70
N ARG A 17 1.79 9.19 12.48
CA ARG A 17 2.00 7.80 12.85
C ARG A 17 1.56 6.92 11.70
N ASN A 18 2.47 6.80 10.73
CA ASN A 18 2.84 5.53 10.12
C ASN A 18 1.74 4.44 10.19
N SER A 19 0.67 4.65 9.42
CA SER A 19 -0.16 3.57 8.92
C SER A 19 0.65 2.79 7.87
N GLY A 20 1.79 2.25 8.29
CA GLY A 20 2.45 1.18 7.56
C GLY A 20 1.47 0.03 7.60
N ALA A 21 0.64 -0.05 6.58
CA ALA A 21 -0.08 -1.24 6.24
C ALA A 21 0.99 -2.32 6.13
N GLY A 22 1.19 -3.06 7.22
CA GLY A 22 1.93 -4.31 7.18
C GLY A 22 1.15 -5.17 6.20
N TYR A 23 1.57 -5.15 4.94
CA TYR A 23 1.07 -6.04 3.91
C TYR A 23 1.31 -7.44 4.46
N SER A 24 0.21 -8.14 4.72
CA SER A 24 0.21 -9.37 5.50
C SER A 24 1.18 -10.36 4.88
N ILE A 25 1.90 -11.09 5.74
CA ILE A 25 2.90 -12.09 5.39
C ILE A 25 2.17 -13.31 4.81
N GLY A 26 1.66 -13.20 3.59
CA GLY A 26 0.88 -14.25 2.94
C GLY A 26 -0.28 -13.71 2.10
N GLY A 27 -0.34 -14.16 0.85
CA GLY A 27 -1.39 -13.82 -0.08
C GLY A 27 -1.26 -14.62 -1.37
N TYR A 28 -2.27 -14.56 -2.22
CA TYR A 28 -2.20 -15.09 -3.58
C TYR A 28 -1.80 -13.96 -4.54
N CYS A 29 -1.01 -14.28 -5.57
CA CYS A 29 -0.88 -13.39 -6.71
C CYS A 29 -2.09 -13.62 -7.62
N VAL A 30 -2.85 -12.57 -7.89
CA VAL A 30 -4.01 -12.58 -8.77
C VAL A 30 -3.66 -11.81 -10.04
N CYS A 31 -4.05 -12.33 -11.19
CA CYS A 31 -3.94 -11.60 -12.45
C CYS A 31 -5.03 -10.54 -12.56
N ALA A 32 -4.64 -9.28 -12.74
CA ALA A 32 -5.57 -8.16 -12.94
C ALA A 32 -6.46 -8.31 -14.20
N LYS A 33 -5.99 -9.08 -15.20
CA LYS A 33 -6.64 -9.20 -16.51
C LYS A 33 -7.60 -10.38 -16.62
N CYS A 34 -7.23 -11.53 -16.06
CA CYS A 34 -8.02 -12.77 -16.18
C CYS A 34 -8.48 -13.35 -14.84
N GLY A 35 -8.00 -12.82 -13.70
CA GLY A 35 -8.35 -13.32 -12.37
C GLY A 35 -7.62 -14.60 -11.93
N ALA A 36 -6.67 -15.11 -12.72
CA ALA A 36 -5.88 -16.29 -12.36
C ALA A 36 -5.16 -16.09 -11.01
N LYS A 37 -5.30 -17.05 -10.09
CA LYS A 37 -4.70 -17.01 -8.76
C LYS A 37 -3.56 -18.02 -8.64
N ILE A 38 -2.40 -17.58 -8.19
CA ILE A 38 -1.27 -18.44 -7.88
C ILE A 38 -0.78 -18.19 -6.45
N ALA A 39 -0.18 -19.21 -5.84
CA ALA A 39 0.48 -19.05 -4.55
C ALA A 39 1.63 -18.04 -4.70
N HIS A 40 1.64 -17.00 -3.85
CA HIS A 40 2.76 -16.08 -3.80
C HIS A 40 3.99 -16.80 -3.24
N GLN A 41 5.12 -16.68 -3.93
CA GLN A 41 6.39 -17.22 -3.45
C GLN A 41 7.13 -16.15 -2.64
N GLN A 42 7.59 -16.49 -1.44
CA GLN A 42 8.42 -15.60 -0.64
C GLN A 42 9.73 -15.29 -1.38
N GLY A 43 10.15 -14.03 -1.33
CA GLY A 43 11.33 -13.55 -2.06
C GLY A 43 11.09 -13.16 -3.52
N VAL A 44 9.94 -13.52 -4.11
CA VAL A 44 9.58 -13.13 -5.48
C VAL A 44 8.30 -12.28 -5.47
N PRO A 45 8.36 -10.97 -5.76
CA PRO A 45 7.17 -10.14 -5.80
C PRO A 45 6.21 -10.60 -6.91
N CYS A 46 4.89 -10.55 -6.64
CA CYS A 46 3.88 -10.92 -7.64
C CYS A 46 4.04 -10.14 -8.95
N THR A 47 4.50 -8.89 -8.86
CA THR A 47 4.72 -8.01 -10.01
C THR A 47 5.89 -8.42 -10.89
N ASN A 48 6.76 -9.32 -10.42
CA ASN A 48 7.83 -9.90 -11.25
C ASN A 48 7.40 -11.20 -11.93
N GLN A 49 6.28 -11.80 -11.50
CA GLN A 49 5.70 -12.99 -12.12
C GLN A 49 4.74 -12.57 -13.25
N LYS A 50 4.86 -13.22 -14.41
CA LYS A 50 3.89 -13.08 -15.50
C LYS A 50 2.81 -14.15 -15.39
N CYS A 51 1.56 -13.78 -15.64
CA CYS A 51 0.46 -14.71 -15.64
C CYS A 51 0.62 -15.75 -16.78
N PRO A 52 0.60 -17.06 -16.48
CA PRO A 52 0.76 -18.09 -17.52
C PRO A 52 -0.43 -18.17 -18.49
N GLN A 53 -1.59 -17.61 -18.14
CA GLN A 53 -2.77 -17.62 -19.01
C GLN A 53 -2.82 -16.48 -20.02
N CYS A 54 -2.29 -15.29 -19.68
CA CYS A 54 -2.45 -14.09 -20.51
C CYS A 54 -1.20 -13.22 -20.65
N GLY A 55 -0.11 -13.54 -19.93
CA GLY A 55 1.16 -12.80 -19.97
C GLY A 55 1.19 -11.48 -19.19
N THR A 56 0.07 -11.07 -18.58
CA THR A 56 0.00 -9.85 -17.76
C THR A 56 0.69 -10.03 -16.41
N THR A 57 1.29 -8.96 -15.91
CA THR A 57 1.89 -8.90 -14.57
C THR A 57 0.88 -9.24 -13.48
N MET A 58 1.29 -10.05 -12.52
CA MET A 58 0.43 -10.42 -11.40
C MET A 58 0.50 -9.39 -10.28
N ILE A 59 -0.57 -9.29 -9.51
CA ILE A 59 -0.69 -8.36 -8.38
C ILE A 59 -1.14 -9.12 -7.15
N ARG A 60 -0.74 -8.68 -5.96
CA ARG A 60 -1.15 -9.35 -4.72
C ARG A 60 -2.65 -9.15 -4.49
N GLU A 61 -3.34 -10.22 -4.08
CA GLU A 61 -4.77 -10.18 -3.74
C GLU A 61 -5.09 -9.15 -2.64
N GLU A 62 -4.20 -9.00 -1.66
CA GLU A 62 -4.34 -8.01 -0.58
C GLU A 62 -4.35 -6.56 -1.09
N LEU A 63 -3.67 -6.25 -2.21
CA LEU A 63 -3.74 -4.91 -2.82
C LEU A 63 -5.10 -4.64 -3.46
N LEU A 64 -5.84 -5.69 -3.85
CA LEU A 64 -7.24 -5.55 -4.29
C LEU A 64 -8.18 -5.41 -3.10
N ASN A 65 -7.86 -6.06 -1.97
CA ASN A 65 -8.76 -6.20 -0.84
C ASN A 65 -8.54 -5.14 0.26
N ASP A 66 -7.47 -4.35 0.18
CA ASP A 66 -7.20 -3.28 1.14
C ASP A 66 -8.10 -2.07 0.89
N SER A 67 -9.11 -1.95 1.75
CA SER A 67 -10.07 -0.85 1.79
C SER A 67 -9.45 0.54 1.99
N ARG A 68 -8.12 0.68 2.23
CA ARG A 68 -7.46 2.00 2.28
C ARG A 68 -7.14 2.54 0.90
N VAL A 69 -7.06 1.71 -0.14
CA VAL A 69 -6.96 2.19 -1.53
C VAL A 69 -8.29 2.84 -1.98
N LYS A 70 -9.42 2.42 -1.39
CA LYS A 70 -10.75 3.01 -1.62
C LYS A 70 -11.01 4.29 -0.82
N SER A 71 -10.14 4.67 0.12
CA SER A 71 -10.34 5.81 1.03
C SER A 71 -9.55 7.07 0.62
N SER A 72 -9.04 7.12 -0.62
CA SER A 72 -8.38 8.32 -1.18
C SER A 72 -9.01 8.78 -2.50
N VAL A 73 -10.22 8.34 -2.82
CA VAL A 73 -11.10 8.94 -3.86
C VAL A 73 -12.26 9.64 -3.17
#